data_AF-A0AAP3EP05-F1
#
_entry.id   AF-A0AAP3EP05-F1
#
_cell.length_a   1.000
_cell.length_b   1.000
_cell.length_c   1.000
_cell.angle_alpha   90.00
_cell.angle_beta   90.00
_cell.angle_gamma   90.00
#
_symmetry.space_group_name_H-M   'P 1'
#
loop_
_entity.id
_entity.type
_entity.pdbx_description
1 polymer ?
#
loop_
_entity_poly.entity_id
_entity_poly.type
_entity_poly.pdbx_seq_one_letter_code
_entity_poly.pdbx_strand_id
1 'polypeptide(L)'
;HIYSGGTQIVDNTSTSDVIEVYSGGVLDVSGGTATNVTQHDGAILKTNTNGTTVSGTNSEGAFSIHNHVADNVLLENGGHLDINAYGSASKTIIKDKGTMSVLTNAKADATRIDNGGVMDVAGNATNTIINGGTQNINNYGIATGTNINSGTQNIKSGGKADTTIISSGSQQVVEKDGTAIGSNISAGGSLIVYTGGIAHGVNQETGSALVANTGAGTDIEGY
;
A
#
# COMPACT_ATOMS: atom_id res chain seq x y z
N HIS A 1 11.90 -8.45 24.67
CA HIS A 1 11.68 -6.99 24.75
C HIS A 1 12.71 -6.29 23.89
N ILE A 2 12.26 -5.43 22.99
CA ILE A 2 13.09 -4.65 22.09
C ILE A 2 12.72 -3.18 22.31
N TYR A 3 13.67 -2.38 22.79
CA TYR A 3 13.48 -0.96 23.07
C TYR A 3 14.14 -0.10 21.99
N SER A 4 13.96 1.22 22.08
CA SER A 4 14.53 2.21 21.15
C SER A 4 16.01 1.95 20.85
N GLY A 5 16.34 1.86 19.56
CA GLY A 5 17.69 1.59 19.06
C GLY A 5 18.13 0.11 19.10
N GLY A 6 17.33 -0.76 19.73
CA GLY A 6 17.51 -2.20 19.71
C GLY A 6 16.90 -2.83 18.45
N THR A 7 17.55 -3.89 17.97
CA THR A 7 17.06 -4.70 16.85
C THR A 7 17.15 -6.17 17.23
N GLN A 8 16.06 -6.92 17.02
CA GLN A 8 16.08 -8.38 17.01
C GLN A 8 15.92 -8.85 15.57
N ILE A 9 16.81 -9.74 15.14
CA ILE A 9 16.75 -10.38 13.83
C ILE A 9 16.30 -11.82 14.05
N VAL A 10 15.28 -12.23 13.32
CA VAL A 10 14.76 -13.60 13.28
C VAL A 10 14.86 -14.11 11.84
N ASP A 11 16.01 -14.68 11.51
CA ASP A 11 16.32 -15.25 10.20
C ASP A 11 15.79 -16.68 10.03
N ASN A 12 15.97 -17.24 8.83
CA ASN A 12 15.52 -18.58 8.43
C ASN A 12 16.07 -19.76 9.24
N THR A 13 17.00 -19.52 10.18
CA THR A 13 17.54 -20.54 11.08
C THR A 13 17.04 -20.39 12.51
N SER A 14 16.25 -19.36 12.78
CA SER A 14 15.90 -18.94 14.13
C SER A 14 14.39 -18.94 14.38
N THR A 15 14.07 -19.27 15.62
CA THR A 15 12.73 -19.15 16.19
C THR A 15 12.83 -18.29 17.44
N SER A 16 11.87 -17.38 17.62
CA SER A 16 11.74 -16.54 18.80
C SER A 16 10.29 -16.53 19.25
N ASP A 17 10.08 -16.61 20.56
CA ASP A 17 8.77 -16.63 21.17
C ASP A 17 8.69 -15.57 22.27
N VAL A 18 7.52 -14.97 22.45
CA VAL A 18 7.23 -13.89 23.41
C VAL A 18 8.14 -12.68 23.17
N ILE A 19 7.77 -11.88 22.17
CA ILE A 19 8.54 -10.71 21.75
C ILE A 19 7.70 -9.46 21.97
N GLU A 20 8.12 -8.60 22.89
CA GLU A 20 7.55 -7.26 23.01
C GLU A 20 8.44 -6.25 22.29
N VAL A 21 7.86 -5.49 21.37
CA VAL A 21 8.56 -4.44 20.61
C VAL A 21 7.96 -3.10 21.01
N TYR A 22 8.80 -2.21 21.54
CA TYR A 22 8.41 -0.88 22.00
C TYR A 22 8.82 0.18 20.98
N SER A 23 8.39 1.42 21.23
CA SER A 23 8.70 2.58 20.38
C SER A 23 10.20 2.66 20.02
N GLY A 24 10.48 2.69 18.71
CA GLY A 24 11.83 2.74 18.14
C GLY A 24 12.63 1.44 18.23
N GLY A 25 12.08 0.36 18.79
CA GLY A 25 12.63 -0.99 18.71
C GLY A 25 12.26 -1.64 17.38
N VAL A 26 13.18 -2.45 16.84
CA VAL A 26 13.02 -3.10 15.53
C VAL A 26 12.95 -4.62 15.70
N LEU A 27 11.87 -5.22 15.22
CA LEU A 27 11.80 -6.65 14.95
C LEU A 27 11.92 -6.87 13.43
N ASP A 28 13.01 -7.52 13.01
CA ASP A 28 13.27 -7.90 11.61
C ASP A 28 13.11 -9.41 11.47
N VAL A 29 12.04 -9.86 10.80
CA VAL A 29 11.76 -11.28 10.57
C VAL A 29 11.86 -11.58 9.09
N SER A 30 12.95 -12.24 8.70
CA SER A 30 13.31 -12.54 7.32
C SER A 30 13.51 -14.04 7.13
N GLY A 31 12.40 -14.77 7.05
CA GLY A 31 12.36 -16.22 6.82
C GLY A 31 12.31 -17.09 8.08
N GLY A 32 12.39 -16.50 9.27
CA GLY A 32 12.31 -17.21 10.55
C GLY A 32 10.90 -17.29 11.13
N THR A 33 10.80 -17.77 12.37
CA THR A 33 9.52 -17.87 13.12
C THR A 33 9.54 -16.97 14.36
N ALA A 34 8.63 -16.00 14.42
CA ALA A 34 8.43 -15.09 15.57
C ALA A 34 6.99 -15.18 16.08
N THR A 35 6.78 -15.81 17.24
CA THR A 35 5.42 -16.00 17.80
C THR A 35 5.20 -15.16 19.05
N ASN A 36 3.93 -14.92 19.36
CA ASN A 36 3.51 -14.14 20.53
C ASN A 36 4.15 -12.74 20.55
N VAL A 37 4.19 -12.10 19.39
CA VAL A 37 4.68 -10.72 19.23
C VAL A 37 3.64 -9.75 19.80
N THR A 38 4.06 -8.82 20.64
CA THR A 38 3.27 -7.63 20.99
C THR A 38 3.97 -6.42 20.39
N GLN A 39 3.34 -5.84 19.36
CA GLN A 39 3.79 -4.63 18.69
C GLN A 39 3.13 -3.43 19.37
N HIS A 40 3.86 -2.73 20.24
CA HIS A 40 3.38 -1.49 20.85
C HIS A 40 3.49 -0.31 19.86
N ASP A 41 2.73 0.75 20.12
CA ASP A 41 2.78 1.99 19.34
C ASP A 41 4.23 2.49 19.18
N GLY A 42 4.61 2.79 17.95
CA GLY A 42 5.95 3.25 17.63
C GLY A 42 6.94 2.14 17.29
N ALA A 43 6.56 0.87 17.43
CA ALA A 43 7.41 -0.26 17.13
C ALA A 43 7.58 -0.47 15.62
N ILE A 44 8.75 -0.96 15.23
CA ILE A 44 9.11 -1.18 13.84
C ILE A 44 9.11 -2.68 13.56
N LEU A 45 8.18 -3.13 12.73
CA LEU A 45 8.18 -4.48 12.17
C LEU A 45 8.71 -4.45 10.73
N LYS A 46 9.78 -5.19 10.45
CA LYS A 46 10.29 -5.41 9.09
C LYS A 46 10.18 -6.88 8.77
N THR A 47 9.54 -7.22 7.66
CA THR A 47 9.27 -8.62 7.34
C THR A 47 8.87 -8.82 5.87
N ASN A 48 8.61 -10.07 5.52
CA ASN A 48 8.18 -10.49 4.20
C ASN A 48 7.28 -11.73 4.29
N THR A 49 6.65 -12.13 3.20
CA THR A 49 5.79 -13.33 3.17
C THR A 49 6.53 -14.62 2.80
N ASN A 50 7.82 -14.58 2.46
CA ASN A 50 8.58 -15.74 1.97
C ASN A 50 9.28 -16.50 3.10
N GLY A 51 8.76 -17.68 3.44
CA GLY A 51 9.33 -18.53 4.49
C GLY A 51 9.17 -17.99 5.91
N THR A 52 8.61 -16.79 6.08
CA THR A 52 8.42 -16.13 7.35
C THR A 52 7.14 -16.61 8.04
N THR A 53 7.22 -16.88 9.35
CA THR A 53 6.04 -17.03 10.22
C THR A 53 6.09 -15.99 11.33
N VAL A 54 5.08 -15.12 11.42
CA VAL A 54 4.91 -14.14 12.50
C VAL A 54 3.49 -14.23 13.06
N SER A 55 3.33 -14.22 14.37
CA SER A 55 1.99 -14.10 14.98
C SER A 55 2.03 -13.24 16.24
N GLY A 56 0.98 -12.46 16.45
CA GLY A 56 0.96 -11.53 17.56
C GLY A 56 -0.23 -10.60 17.59
N THR A 57 -0.08 -9.51 18.34
CA THR A 57 -1.03 -8.40 18.45
C THR A 57 -0.35 -7.08 18.17
N ASN A 58 -1.11 -6.16 17.58
CA ASN A 58 -0.78 -4.74 17.43
C ASN A 58 -1.97 -3.89 17.90
N SER A 59 -1.89 -2.57 17.75
CA SER A 59 -2.96 -1.63 18.17
C SER A 59 -4.31 -1.88 17.48
N GLU A 60 -4.33 -2.61 16.36
CA GLU A 60 -5.50 -2.91 15.53
C GLU A 60 -5.99 -4.36 15.73
N GLY A 61 -5.41 -5.09 16.69
CA GLY A 61 -5.81 -6.45 17.06
C GLY A 61 -4.77 -7.52 16.72
N ALA A 62 -5.24 -8.76 16.57
CA ALA A 62 -4.36 -9.88 16.21
C ALA A 62 -3.87 -9.72 14.76
N PHE A 63 -2.61 -10.04 14.50
CA PHE A 63 -2.03 -10.06 13.17
C PHE A 63 -1.21 -11.34 12.96
N SER A 64 -1.03 -11.73 11.70
CA SER A 64 -0.22 -12.89 11.37
C SER A 64 0.45 -12.78 10.00
N ILE A 65 1.53 -13.51 9.84
CA ILE A 65 2.14 -13.87 8.57
C ILE A 65 2.40 -15.36 8.64
N HIS A 66 1.79 -16.16 7.79
CA HIS A 66 2.01 -17.60 7.75
C HIS A 66 1.65 -18.17 6.39
N ASN A 67 2.40 -19.15 5.90
CA ASN A 67 2.17 -19.78 4.60
C ASN A 67 1.97 -18.79 3.45
N HIS A 68 2.81 -17.76 3.38
CA HIS A 68 2.75 -16.67 2.38
C HIS A 68 1.55 -15.73 2.49
N VAL A 69 0.77 -15.81 3.56
CA VAL A 69 -0.39 -14.94 3.80
C VAL A 69 -0.12 -14.05 5.00
N ALA A 70 -0.13 -12.73 4.79
CA ALA A 70 -0.12 -11.71 5.81
C ALA A 70 -1.55 -11.22 6.08
N ASP A 71 -1.94 -11.05 7.34
CA ASP A 71 -3.23 -10.49 7.74
C ASP A 71 -3.07 -9.49 8.88
N ASN A 72 -3.70 -8.33 8.74
CA ASN A 72 -3.76 -7.26 9.74
C ASN A 72 -2.39 -6.73 10.21
N VAL A 73 -1.39 -6.76 9.33
CA VAL A 73 -0.04 -6.25 9.64
C VAL A 73 -0.08 -4.73 9.75
N LEU A 74 0.51 -4.20 10.84
CA LEU A 74 0.64 -2.76 11.08
C LEU A 74 2.08 -2.30 10.79
N LEU A 75 2.22 -1.32 9.89
CA LEU A 75 3.51 -0.78 9.44
C LEU A 75 3.59 0.71 9.78
N GLU A 76 4.54 1.08 10.64
CA GLU A 76 4.77 2.45 11.07
C GLU A 76 6.25 2.69 11.39
N ASN A 77 6.68 3.96 11.41
CA ASN A 77 8.03 4.39 11.84
C ASN A 77 9.20 3.73 11.09
N GLY A 78 9.00 3.34 9.83
CA GLY A 78 9.98 2.60 9.04
C GLY A 78 9.75 1.09 9.03
N GLY A 79 8.60 0.63 9.55
CA GLY A 79 8.11 -0.72 9.35
C GLY A 79 7.93 -1.02 7.87
N HIS A 80 8.23 -2.25 7.49
CA HIS A 80 8.26 -2.69 6.11
C HIS A 80 7.68 -4.09 5.93
N LEU A 81 6.90 -4.29 4.87
CA LEU A 81 6.40 -5.59 4.46
C LEU A 81 6.59 -5.80 2.95
N ASP A 82 7.36 -6.81 2.58
CA ASP A 82 7.41 -7.33 1.21
C ASP A 82 6.40 -8.47 1.05
N ILE A 83 5.44 -8.31 0.14
CA ILE A 83 4.62 -9.43 -0.34
C ILE A 83 5.34 -10.03 -1.52
N ASN A 84 5.98 -11.18 -1.28
CA ASN A 84 6.72 -11.89 -2.30
C ASN A 84 5.80 -12.51 -3.34
N ALA A 85 6.36 -12.93 -4.48
CA ALA A 85 5.62 -13.60 -5.53
C ALA A 85 4.78 -14.76 -4.96
N TYR A 86 3.52 -14.85 -5.39
CA TYR A 86 2.52 -15.81 -4.91
C TYR A 86 2.07 -15.62 -3.44
N GLY A 87 2.59 -14.62 -2.74
CA GLY A 87 2.11 -14.19 -1.44
C GLY A 87 0.86 -13.32 -1.52
N SER A 88 0.13 -13.26 -0.42
CA SER A 88 -1.06 -12.41 -0.26
C SER A 88 -0.97 -11.61 1.03
N ALA A 89 -1.49 -10.39 1.02
CA ALA A 89 -1.77 -9.62 2.22
C ALA A 89 -3.22 -9.16 2.27
N SER A 90 -3.84 -9.21 3.45
CA SER A 90 -5.15 -8.64 3.72
C SER A 90 -5.08 -7.65 4.88
N LYS A 91 -5.82 -6.55 4.77
CA LYS A 91 -6.03 -5.59 5.88
C LYS A 91 -4.73 -5.02 6.45
N THR A 92 -3.68 -4.93 5.63
CA THR A 92 -2.45 -4.26 6.05
C THR A 92 -2.74 -2.77 6.27
N ILE A 93 -2.21 -2.22 7.36
CA ILE A 93 -2.36 -0.81 7.72
C ILE A 93 -0.98 -0.17 7.68
N ILE A 94 -0.84 0.84 6.82
CA ILE A 94 0.42 1.54 6.58
C ILE A 94 0.26 2.97 7.10
N LYS A 95 0.94 3.30 8.21
CA LYS A 95 0.96 4.62 8.83
C LYS A 95 2.26 5.36 8.48
N ASP A 96 2.52 6.49 9.13
CA ASP A 96 3.66 7.36 8.86
C ASP A 96 4.98 6.58 8.75
N LYS A 97 5.68 6.76 7.62
CA LYS A 97 6.95 6.10 7.25
C LYS A 97 6.87 4.57 7.15
N GLY A 98 5.70 3.97 7.34
CA GLY A 98 5.45 2.58 7.02
C GLY A 98 5.48 2.38 5.50
N THR A 99 5.96 1.23 5.05
CA THR A 99 6.08 0.92 3.62
C THR A 99 5.66 -0.52 3.33
N MET A 100 4.98 -0.73 2.20
CA MET A 100 4.61 -2.07 1.73
C MET A 100 4.97 -2.22 0.26
N SER A 101 5.67 -3.29 -0.10
CA SER A 101 5.94 -3.65 -1.49
C SER A 101 5.06 -4.83 -1.89
N VAL A 102 4.26 -4.68 -2.94
CA VAL A 102 3.54 -5.79 -3.57
C VAL A 102 4.29 -6.20 -4.82
N LEU A 103 5.09 -7.27 -4.74
CA LEU A 103 5.95 -7.69 -5.84
C LEU A 103 5.14 -8.34 -6.98
N THR A 104 5.77 -8.54 -8.13
CA THR A 104 5.15 -9.22 -9.27
C THR A 104 4.57 -10.58 -8.88
N ASN A 105 3.37 -10.89 -9.35
CA ASN A 105 2.58 -12.08 -8.99
C ASN A 105 2.15 -12.15 -7.50
N ALA A 106 2.33 -11.09 -6.72
CA ALA A 106 1.77 -10.97 -5.38
C ALA A 106 0.38 -10.30 -5.40
N LYS A 107 -0.36 -10.46 -4.30
CA LYS A 107 -1.66 -9.81 -4.09
C LYS A 107 -1.71 -9.05 -2.76
N ALA A 108 -2.31 -7.87 -2.78
CA ALA A 108 -2.74 -7.17 -1.58
C ALA A 108 -4.23 -6.83 -1.69
N ASP A 109 -4.97 -7.02 -0.61
CA ASP A 109 -6.40 -6.71 -0.53
C ASP A 109 -6.72 -5.88 0.71
N ALA A 110 -7.64 -4.93 0.55
CA ALA A 110 -8.15 -4.10 1.66
C ALA A 110 -7.03 -3.40 2.46
N THR A 111 -5.97 -2.98 1.79
CA THR A 111 -4.87 -2.23 2.42
C THR A 111 -5.33 -0.81 2.74
N ARG A 112 -5.06 -0.33 3.96
CA ARG A 112 -5.31 1.06 4.39
C ARG A 112 -3.99 1.82 4.46
N ILE A 113 -3.86 2.89 3.71
CA ILE A 113 -2.67 3.75 3.65
C ILE A 113 -3.00 5.09 4.30
N ASP A 114 -2.63 5.26 5.55
CA ASP A 114 -2.83 6.50 6.30
C ASP A 114 -1.70 7.52 6.00
N ASN A 115 -1.80 8.72 6.58
CA ASN A 115 -0.87 9.82 6.36
C ASN A 115 0.61 9.41 6.51
N GLY A 116 1.40 9.66 5.48
CA GLY A 116 2.84 9.35 5.43
C GLY A 116 3.18 7.89 5.14
N GLY A 117 2.18 7.00 5.03
CA GLY A 117 2.35 5.62 4.59
C GLY A 117 2.50 5.52 3.07
N VAL A 118 3.27 4.51 2.62
CA VAL A 118 3.52 4.29 1.18
C VAL A 118 3.31 2.81 0.81
N MET A 119 2.62 2.58 -0.29
CA MET A 119 2.47 1.26 -0.91
C MET A 119 3.03 1.30 -2.34
N ASP A 120 3.99 0.44 -2.65
CA ASP A 120 4.55 0.26 -3.99
C ASP A 120 4.01 -1.04 -4.62
N VAL A 121 3.35 -0.93 -5.76
CA VAL A 121 2.63 -2.04 -6.40
C VAL A 121 3.28 -2.40 -7.74
N ALA A 122 3.87 -3.59 -7.82
CA ALA A 122 4.29 -4.25 -9.06
C ALA A 122 3.51 -5.55 -9.33
N GLY A 123 2.71 -6.00 -8.36
CA GLY A 123 1.73 -7.08 -8.48
C GLY A 123 0.30 -6.53 -8.57
N ASN A 124 -0.63 -7.12 -7.81
CA ASN A 124 -2.03 -6.72 -7.80
C ASN A 124 -2.46 -6.17 -6.44
N ALA A 125 -3.08 -4.98 -6.43
CA ALA A 125 -3.69 -4.39 -5.25
C ALA A 125 -5.19 -4.19 -5.46
N THR A 126 -6.03 -4.70 -4.56
CA THR A 126 -7.49 -4.56 -4.63
C THR A 126 -8.03 -3.84 -3.41
N ASN A 127 -9.08 -3.04 -3.60
CA ASN A 127 -9.83 -2.39 -2.52
C ASN A 127 -8.94 -1.56 -1.58
N THR A 128 -7.91 -0.91 -2.12
CA THR A 128 -7.01 -0.06 -1.33
C THR A 128 -7.74 1.21 -0.91
N ILE A 129 -7.58 1.61 0.35
CA ILE A 129 -8.10 2.86 0.90
C ILE A 129 -6.93 3.78 1.22
N ILE A 130 -6.90 4.97 0.63
CA ILE A 130 -5.86 5.98 0.88
C ILE A 130 -6.47 7.11 1.71
N ASN A 131 -5.92 7.31 2.91
CA ASN A 131 -6.31 8.33 3.90
C ASN A 131 -5.11 9.23 4.23
N GLY A 132 -4.51 9.84 3.21
CA GLY A 132 -3.39 10.77 3.33
C GLY A 132 -2.04 10.16 2.96
N GLY A 133 -2.01 8.86 2.68
CA GLY A 133 -0.83 8.16 2.19
C GLY A 133 -0.62 8.27 0.69
N THR A 134 0.28 7.43 0.17
CA THR A 134 0.58 7.33 -1.26
C THR A 134 0.54 5.87 -1.72
N GLN A 135 -0.17 5.61 -2.82
CA GLN A 135 -0.05 4.36 -3.57
C GLN A 135 0.69 4.63 -4.89
N ASN A 136 1.80 3.95 -5.12
CA ASN A 136 2.52 3.98 -6.39
C ASN A 136 2.26 2.68 -7.16
N ILE A 137 1.69 2.79 -8.34
CA ILE A 137 1.46 1.66 -9.25
C ILE A 137 2.59 1.68 -10.26
N ASN A 138 3.57 0.80 -10.04
CA ASN A 138 4.78 0.68 -10.83
C ASN A 138 4.54 -0.19 -12.08
N ASN A 139 5.59 -0.38 -12.89
CA ASN A 139 5.52 -1.20 -14.09
C ASN A 139 4.95 -2.60 -13.79
N TYR A 140 3.97 -3.03 -14.60
CA TYR A 140 3.16 -4.26 -14.43
C TYR A 140 2.24 -4.29 -13.21
N GLY A 141 2.29 -3.27 -12.35
CA GLY A 141 1.39 -3.11 -11.22
C GLY A 141 -0.04 -2.84 -11.68
N ILE A 142 -1.00 -3.46 -11.01
CA ILE A 142 -2.43 -3.27 -11.25
C ILE A 142 -3.10 -2.92 -9.91
N ALA A 143 -3.81 -1.80 -9.87
CA ALA A 143 -4.70 -1.46 -8.76
C ALA A 143 -6.16 -1.43 -9.22
N THR A 144 -7.05 -2.08 -8.48
CA THR A 144 -8.49 -2.12 -8.80
C THR A 144 -9.33 -1.70 -7.60
N GLY A 145 -10.30 -0.80 -7.82
CA GLY A 145 -11.22 -0.35 -6.78
C GLY A 145 -10.52 0.45 -5.68
N THR A 146 -9.53 1.27 -6.03
CA THR A 146 -8.88 2.13 -5.05
C THR A 146 -9.79 3.29 -4.69
N ASN A 147 -9.96 3.56 -3.39
CA ASN A 147 -10.67 4.73 -2.89
C ASN A 147 -9.66 5.70 -2.26
N ILE A 148 -9.51 6.88 -2.86
CA ILE A 148 -8.65 7.95 -2.37
C ILE A 148 -9.53 8.95 -1.62
N ASN A 149 -9.57 8.84 -0.30
CA ASN A 149 -10.28 9.79 0.57
C ASN A 149 -9.45 11.06 0.81
N SER A 150 -8.12 10.88 0.91
CA SER A 150 -7.11 11.94 0.93
C SER A 150 -5.77 11.36 0.49
N GLY A 151 -4.83 12.20 0.04
CA GLY A 151 -3.52 11.75 -0.46
C GLY A 151 -3.53 11.48 -1.97
N THR A 152 -2.67 10.55 -2.41
CA THR A 152 -2.36 10.40 -3.84
C THR A 152 -2.22 8.95 -4.30
N GLN A 153 -2.75 8.65 -5.49
CA GLN A 153 -2.39 7.47 -6.27
C GLN A 153 -1.57 7.90 -7.49
N ASN A 154 -0.33 7.40 -7.61
CA ASN A 154 0.54 7.63 -8.77
C ASN A 154 0.54 6.40 -9.67
N ILE A 155 0.10 6.55 -10.91
CA ILE A 155 0.18 5.53 -11.95
C ILE A 155 1.41 5.82 -12.80
N LYS A 156 2.48 5.07 -12.54
CA LYS A 156 3.77 5.26 -13.21
C LYS A 156 3.78 4.52 -14.56
N SER A 157 4.88 4.66 -15.30
CA SER A 157 5.10 3.97 -16.58
C SER A 157 4.83 2.46 -16.47
N GLY A 158 3.90 1.97 -17.30
CA GLY A 158 3.49 0.57 -17.34
C GLY A 158 2.56 0.12 -16.21
N GLY A 159 2.21 1.01 -15.28
CA GLY A 159 1.22 0.78 -14.24
C GLY A 159 -0.21 1.00 -14.74
N LYS A 160 -1.16 0.29 -14.13
CA LYS A 160 -2.59 0.39 -14.46
C LYS A 160 -3.45 0.56 -13.21
N ALA A 161 -4.31 1.57 -13.21
CA ALA A 161 -5.40 1.68 -12.24
C ALA A 161 -6.76 1.48 -12.92
N ASP A 162 -7.65 0.79 -12.24
CA ASP A 162 -9.01 0.50 -12.69
C ASP A 162 -10.01 0.89 -11.59
N THR A 163 -11.08 1.59 -11.96
CA THR A 163 -12.18 2.01 -11.07
C THR A 163 -11.71 2.74 -9.81
N THR A 164 -10.85 3.75 -9.98
CA THR A 164 -10.42 4.60 -8.86
C THR A 164 -11.47 5.66 -8.53
N ILE A 165 -11.78 5.83 -7.24
CA ILE A 165 -12.63 6.91 -6.73
C ILE A 165 -11.71 7.98 -6.13
N ILE A 166 -11.88 9.23 -6.58
CA ILE A 166 -11.05 10.37 -6.19
C ILE A 166 -11.93 11.38 -5.44
N SER A 167 -11.83 11.36 -4.11
CA SER A 167 -12.60 12.24 -3.24
C SER A 167 -12.04 13.66 -3.17
N SER A 168 -12.77 14.57 -2.52
CA SER A 168 -12.37 15.96 -2.34
C SER A 168 -10.96 16.10 -1.73
N GLY A 169 -10.11 16.95 -2.34
CA GLY A 169 -8.74 17.18 -1.89
C GLY A 169 -7.74 16.05 -2.21
N SER A 170 -8.19 15.01 -2.92
CA SER A 170 -7.37 13.85 -3.32
C SER A 170 -6.91 13.95 -4.76
N GLN A 171 -5.85 13.19 -5.10
CA GLN A 171 -5.27 13.20 -6.44
C GLN A 171 -5.04 11.79 -6.98
N GLN A 172 -5.37 11.58 -8.25
CA GLN A 172 -4.81 10.51 -9.07
C GLN A 172 -3.91 11.15 -10.14
N VAL A 173 -2.68 10.68 -10.24
CA VAL A 173 -1.67 11.19 -11.16
C VAL A 173 -1.30 10.08 -12.15
N VAL A 174 -1.48 10.34 -13.43
CA VAL A 174 -1.13 9.42 -14.52
C VAL A 174 0.12 9.94 -15.21
N GLU A 175 1.23 9.27 -14.98
CA GLU A 175 2.52 9.60 -15.62
C GLU A 175 2.59 9.05 -17.05
N LYS A 176 3.68 9.39 -17.75
CA LYS A 176 3.97 8.86 -19.08
C LYS A 176 3.90 7.32 -19.08
N ASP A 177 3.17 6.77 -20.06
CA ASP A 177 2.94 5.33 -20.25
C ASP A 177 2.16 4.66 -19.09
N GLY A 178 1.59 5.43 -18.16
CA GLY A 178 0.62 4.97 -17.17
C GLY A 178 -0.80 4.97 -17.73
N THR A 179 -1.66 4.09 -17.22
CA THR A 179 -3.06 3.97 -17.67
C THR A 179 -4.05 3.99 -16.51
N ALA A 180 -4.99 4.94 -16.52
CA ALA A 180 -6.17 4.97 -15.66
C ALA A 180 -7.43 4.59 -16.46
N ILE A 181 -8.27 3.71 -15.93
CA ILE A 181 -9.56 3.32 -16.54
C ILE A 181 -10.67 3.50 -15.51
N GLY A 182 -11.79 4.12 -15.93
CA GLY A 182 -12.99 4.22 -15.09
C GLY A 182 -12.80 5.10 -13.86
N SER A 183 -12.03 6.18 -13.97
CA SER A 183 -11.76 7.06 -12.82
C SER A 183 -12.98 7.93 -12.53
N ASN A 184 -13.47 7.88 -11.29
CA ASN A 184 -14.63 8.65 -10.82
C ASN A 184 -14.14 9.79 -9.93
N ILE A 185 -14.31 11.02 -10.40
CA ILE A 185 -13.80 12.21 -9.74
C ILE A 185 -14.95 12.95 -9.07
N SER A 186 -14.96 12.96 -7.73
CA SER A 186 -15.95 13.70 -6.96
C SER A 186 -15.60 15.19 -6.87
N ALA A 187 -16.55 16.01 -6.42
CA ALA A 187 -16.35 17.44 -6.24
C ALA A 187 -15.09 17.76 -5.38
N GLY A 188 -14.17 18.54 -5.95
CA GLY A 188 -12.89 18.90 -5.34
C GLY A 188 -11.78 17.85 -5.43
N GLY A 189 -12.04 16.67 -6.04
CA GLY A 189 -11.01 15.70 -6.40
C GLY A 189 -10.32 16.08 -7.72
N SER A 190 -9.12 15.55 -7.95
CA SER A 190 -8.37 15.82 -9.18
C SER A 190 -7.76 14.58 -9.83
N LEU A 191 -7.96 14.48 -11.15
CA LEU A 191 -7.19 13.61 -12.04
C LEU A 191 -6.20 14.46 -12.83
N ILE A 192 -4.91 14.14 -12.72
CA ILE A 192 -3.83 14.81 -13.42
C ILE A 192 -3.22 13.82 -14.41
N VAL A 193 -3.23 14.15 -15.70
CA VAL A 193 -2.69 13.29 -16.77
C VAL A 193 -1.54 14.02 -17.45
N TYR A 194 -0.32 13.52 -17.25
CA TYR A 194 0.88 14.03 -17.91
C TYR A 194 0.97 13.55 -19.36
N THR A 195 1.85 14.20 -20.14
CA THR A 195 2.09 13.85 -21.54
C THR A 195 2.47 12.38 -21.69
N GLY A 196 1.75 11.64 -22.55
CA GLY A 196 1.92 10.21 -22.74
C GLY A 196 1.20 9.32 -21.72
N GLY A 197 0.54 9.89 -20.71
CA GLY A 197 -0.41 9.18 -19.85
C GLY A 197 -1.77 9.01 -20.53
N ILE A 198 -2.49 7.97 -20.12
CA ILE A 198 -3.80 7.61 -20.69
C ILE A 198 -4.84 7.53 -19.58
N ALA A 199 -5.96 8.24 -19.74
CA ALA A 199 -7.14 8.11 -18.88
C ALA A 199 -8.39 7.83 -19.74
N HIS A 200 -9.01 6.67 -19.57
CA HIS A 200 -10.20 6.27 -20.34
C HIS A 200 -11.43 6.11 -19.44
N GLY A 201 -12.61 6.49 -19.95
CA GLY A 201 -13.87 6.37 -19.22
C GLY A 201 -13.87 7.20 -17.94
N VAL A 202 -13.39 8.45 -18.03
CA VAL A 202 -13.34 9.35 -16.87
C VAL A 202 -14.73 9.90 -16.62
N ASN A 203 -15.24 9.71 -15.41
CA ASN A 203 -16.50 10.27 -14.92
C ASN A 203 -16.21 11.45 -13.97
N GLN A 204 -16.74 12.62 -14.29
CA GLN A 204 -16.49 13.87 -13.57
C GLN A 204 -17.77 14.43 -12.95
N GLU A 205 -17.83 14.49 -11.61
CA GLU A 205 -18.90 15.24 -10.94
C GLU A 205 -18.70 16.74 -11.08
N THR A 206 -19.79 17.52 -10.96
CA THR A 206 -19.71 18.98 -10.94
C THR A 206 -18.76 19.46 -9.83
N GLY A 207 -17.79 20.28 -10.20
CA GLY A 207 -16.76 20.80 -9.27
C GLY A 207 -15.54 19.91 -9.09
N SER A 208 -15.43 18.81 -9.84
CA SER A 208 -14.18 18.06 -9.99
C SER A 208 -13.20 18.74 -10.96
N ALA A 209 -11.94 18.27 -10.99
CA ALA A 209 -10.93 18.77 -11.92
C ALA A 209 -10.24 17.63 -12.69
N LEU A 210 -10.26 17.71 -14.01
CA LEU A 210 -9.34 16.99 -14.89
C LEU A 210 -8.29 17.96 -15.46
N VAL A 211 -7.01 17.67 -15.20
CA VAL A 211 -5.88 18.44 -15.72
C VAL A 211 -5.08 17.56 -16.68
N ALA A 212 -5.27 17.75 -17.98
CA ALA A 212 -4.57 17.01 -19.03
C ALA A 212 -3.54 17.92 -19.75
N ASN A 213 -2.28 17.48 -19.82
CA ASN A 213 -1.24 18.22 -20.56
C ASN A 213 -1.24 17.85 -22.06
N THR A 214 -0.62 18.67 -22.91
CA THR A 214 -0.57 18.41 -24.36
C THR A 214 0.03 17.03 -24.65
N GLY A 215 -0.72 16.17 -25.35
CA GLY A 215 -0.33 14.79 -25.66
C GLY A 215 -0.81 13.72 -24.66
N ALA A 216 -1.63 14.08 -23.68
CA ALA A 216 -2.40 13.12 -22.89
C ALA A 216 -3.57 12.55 -23.71
N GLY A 217 -3.84 11.24 -23.56
CA GLY A 217 -5.03 10.60 -24.11
C GLY A 217 -6.14 10.58 -23.06
N THR A 218 -7.24 11.29 -23.28
CA THR A 218 -8.38 11.31 -22.36
C THR A 218 -9.69 11.06 -23.09
N ASP A 219 -10.52 10.15 -22.58
CA ASP A 219 -11.92 9.97 -22.99
C ASP A 219 -12.83 10.21 -21.78
N ILE A 220 -13.79 11.14 -21.93
CA ILE A 220 -14.57 11.71 -20.83
C ILE A 220 -16.05 11.54 -21.13
N GLU A 221 -16.76 10.90 -20.20
CA GLU A 221 -18.22 10.88 -20.18
C GLU A 221 -18.69 11.84 -19.07
N GLY A 222 -19.42 12.89 -19.43
CA GLY A 222 -20.00 13.85 -18.48
C GLY A 222 -21.52 13.66 -18.37
N TYR A 223 -22.07 13.88 -17.17
CA TYR A 223 -23.50 14.04 -16.92
C TYR A 223 -23.80 15.41 -16.31
#